data_AF-A0ABD3F825-F1
#
_entry.id   AF-A0ABD3F825-F1
#
_cell.length_a   1.000
_cell.length_b   1.000
_cell.length_c   1.000
_cell.angle_alpha   90.00
_cell.angle_beta   90.00
_cell.angle_gamma   90.00
#
_symmetry.space_group_name_H-M   'P 1'
#
loop_
_entity.id
_entity.type
_entity.pdbx_description
1 polymer ?
#
loop_
_entity_poly.entity_id
_entity_poly.type
_entity_poly.pdbx_seq_one_letter_code
_entity_poly.pdbx_strand_id
1 'polypeptide(L)'
;MESITSVAELPALAGPGSRPRSSGGKWERLARDYRVTEFATSVLMYGFALFFAKIQVAQREIPNIEVQLSATTSVWARDPTINNKEKTQQVPMIALVGIGVGAPIIINLFINYALPKFRRVRIIPHDTRDFFLTIVQSTSMATLLTQFTKNMTGRFRPCFYDMCKWNYDIVWDGVTNLCQSASGEKEGRKSFPSGHASFAFATMLVLTLYLLGRSSLNCENRSETMMRGGRKTLKLFLCFIPTFLAAWVAVTRTIDNWHHYADILAGSIIGAVSACLSYSYNYASIFHSQHAGVPLQGCHAASCKGKLTSTSSGITYASSASLSTDQESDVGKPTNGHNDYVVNIHNRANNNVYSL
;
A
#
# COMPACT_ATOMS: atom_id res chain seq x y z
N MET A 1 14.93 26.26 52.66
CA MET A 1 15.33 27.13 51.54
C MET A 1 16.83 26.94 51.40
N GLU A 2 17.24 25.88 50.71
CA GLU A 2 18.64 25.60 50.37
C GLU A 2 18.63 24.84 49.04
N SER A 3 19.30 25.44 48.06
CA SER A 3 19.40 25.02 46.68
C SER A 3 20.75 24.29 46.51
N ILE A 4 20.72 23.01 46.16
CA ILE A 4 21.91 22.27 45.72
C ILE A 4 21.64 21.77 44.31
N THR A 5 22.15 22.51 43.34
CA THR A 5 22.30 22.10 41.94
C THR A 5 23.45 21.09 41.82
N SER A 6 23.13 19.83 41.54
CA SER A 6 24.09 18.80 41.15
C SER A 6 24.30 18.87 39.64
N VAL A 7 25.49 19.33 39.23
CA VAL A 7 26.00 19.25 37.86
C VAL A 7 26.41 17.79 37.62
N ALA A 8 25.67 17.08 36.76
CA ALA A 8 26.13 15.81 36.19
C ALA A 8 26.89 16.12 34.90
N GLU A 9 28.16 15.75 34.86
CA GLU A 9 29.09 15.93 33.75
C GLU A 9 28.56 15.27 32.45
N LEU A 10 28.58 16.03 31.36
CA LEU A 10 28.46 15.49 30.00
C LEU A 10 29.74 14.70 29.66
N PRO A 11 29.66 13.50 29.06
CA PRO A 11 30.84 12.82 28.54
C PRO A 11 31.43 13.59 27.35
N ALA A 12 32.77 13.66 27.33
CA ALA A 12 33.59 14.39 26.38
C ALA A 12 33.30 14.05 24.91
N LEU A 13 33.29 15.09 24.07
CA LEU A 13 33.25 15.03 22.61
C LEU A 13 34.42 14.17 22.07
N ALA A 14 34.08 13.05 21.43
CA ALA A 14 35.01 12.32 20.58
C ALA A 14 35.36 13.16 19.34
N GLY A 15 36.66 13.34 19.09
CA GLY A 15 37.19 14.13 17.98
C GLY A 15 36.86 13.59 16.57
N PRO A 16 37.16 14.36 15.52
CA PRO A 16 36.76 14.06 14.15
C PRO A 16 37.67 12.97 13.58
N GLY A 17 37.30 11.70 13.74
CA GLY A 17 38.16 10.64 13.24
C GLY A 17 37.77 9.22 13.62
N SER A 18 36.53 8.80 13.38
CA SER A 18 36.21 7.42 13.03
C SER A 18 34.71 7.27 12.82
N ARG A 19 34.28 7.15 11.56
CA ARG A 19 33.05 6.39 11.30
C ARG A 19 33.29 4.98 11.86
N PRO A 20 32.35 4.34 12.56
CA PRO A 20 32.40 2.89 12.67
C PRO A 20 32.31 2.38 11.23
N ARG A 21 33.44 1.91 10.71
CA ARG A 21 33.52 1.21 9.43
C ARG A 21 32.64 -0.01 9.66
N SER A 22 31.43 -0.02 9.11
CA SER A 22 30.55 -1.18 9.10
C SER A 22 31.35 -2.33 8.50
N SER A 23 31.90 -3.16 9.39
CA SER A 23 32.67 -4.37 9.10
C SER A 23 31.71 -5.50 8.71
N GLY A 24 30.71 -5.17 7.90
CA GLY A 24 29.83 -6.19 7.36
C GLY A 24 30.56 -6.93 6.24
N GLY A 25 30.53 -8.26 6.30
CA GLY A 25 31.00 -9.11 5.21
C GLY A 25 30.39 -8.67 3.86
N LYS A 26 31.03 -9.02 2.73
CA LYS A 26 30.49 -8.71 1.39
C LYS A 26 29.00 -9.08 1.27
N TRP A 27 28.62 -10.19 1.91
CA TRP A 27 27.25 -10.70 2.00
C TRP A 27 26.28 -9.79 2.77
N GLU A 28 26.69 -9.18 3.89
CA GLU A 28 25.82 -8.29 4.65
C GLU A 28 25.51 -6.99 3.90
N ARG A 29 26.50 -6.47 3.17
CA ARG A 29 26.30 -5.32 2.27
C ARG A 29 25.33 -5.66 1.16
N LEU A 30 25.53 -6.80 0.49
CA LEU A 30 24.65 -7.25 -0.57
C LEU A 30 23.23 -7.53 -0.06
N ALA A 31 23.09 -8.16 1.11
CA ALA A 31 21.80 -8.42 1.73
C ALA A 31 21.02 -7.13 2.05
N ARG A 32 21.72 -6.09 2.55
CA ARG A 32 21.14 -4.77 2.82
C ARG A 32 20.80 -4.03 1.53
N ASP A 33 21.66 -4.07 0.53
CA ASP A 33 21.48 -3.34 -0.73
C ASP A 33 20.37 -3.97 -1.61
N TYR A 34 20.04 -5.25 -1.42
CA TYR A 34 18.91 -5.92 -2.08
C TYR A 34 17.70 -6.14 -1.18
N ARG A 35 17.73 -5.63 0.06
CA ARG A 35 16.59 -5.73 0.99
C ARG A 35 16.15 -7.18 1.24
N VAL A 36 17.13 -8.10 1.24
CA VAL A 36 16.90 -9.56 1.26
C VAL A 36 16.13 -9.97 2.50
N THR A 37 16.46 -9.40 3.66
CA THR A 37 15.76 -9.68 4.92
C THR A 37 14.29 -9.30 4.85
N GLU A 38 13.95 -8.17 4.25
CA GLU A 38 12.56 -7.70 4.17
C GLU A 38 11.74 -8.54 3.18
N PHE A 39 12.35 -8.97 2.07
CA PHE A 39 11.73 -9.95 1.18
C PHE A 39 11.51 -11.30 1.89
N ALA A 40 12.53 -11.80 2.58
CA ALA A 40 12.46 -13.08 3.29
C ALA A 40 11.36 -13.08 4.36
N THR A 41 11.29 -12.04 5.19
CA THR A 41 10.23 -11.93 6.22
C THR A 41 8.84 -11.84 5.60
N SER A 42 8.69 -11.14 4.47
CA SER A 42 7.41 -11.04 3.76
C SER A 42 6.98 -12.39 3.19
N VAL A 43 7.90 -13.15 2.59
CA VAL A 43 7.63 -14.50 2.09
C VAL A 43 7.29 -15.46 3.23
N LEU A 44 8.00 -15.37 4.36
CA LEU A 44 7.67 -16.16 5.55
C LEU A 44 6.26 -15.83 6.06
N MET A 45 5.88 -14.56 6.09
CA MET A 45 4.52 -14.12 6.45
C MET A 45 3.47 -14.70 5.49
N TYR A 46 3.75 -14.74 4.19
CA TYR A 46 2.89 -15.43 3.21
C TYR A 46 2.80 -16.94 3.49
N GLY A 47 3.91 -17.57 3.84
CA GLY A 47 3.96 -18.98 4.26
C GLY A 47 3.05 -19.27 5.46
N PHE A 48 3.05 -18.39 6.47
CA PHE A 48 2.09 -18.48 7.58
C PHE A 48 0.64 -18.33 7.13
N ALA A 49 0.36 -17.47 6.15
CA ALA A 49 -0.98 -17.35 5.58
C ALA A 49 -1.45 -18.66 4.93
N LEU A 50 -0.56 -19.37 4.22
CA LEU A 50 -0.84 -20.69 3.66
C LEU A 50 -1.05 -21.75 4.73
N PHE A 51 -0.28 -21.70 5.82
CA PHE A 51 -0.51 -22.55 7.00
C PHE A 51 -1.92 -22.32 7.56
N PHE A 52 -2.30 -21.06 7.81
CA PHE A 52 -3.65 -20.73 8.28
C PHE A 52 -4.72 -21.22 7.31
N ALA A 53 -4.52 -21.10 5.99
CA ALA A 53 -5.48 -21.58 4.99
C ALA A 53 -5.77 -23.09 5.07
N LYS A 54 -4.85 -23.88 5.63
CA LYS A 54 -4.99 -25.33 5.82
C LYS A 54 -5.66 -25.72 7.13
N ILE A 55 -5.72 -24.81 8.12
CA ILE A 55 -6.43 -25.05 9.39
C ILE A 55 -7.91 -25.31 9.12
N GLN A 56 -8.53 -26.12 9.98
CA GLN A 56 -9.96 -26.38 9.91
C GLN A 56 -10.75 -25.10 10.12
N VAL A 57 -11.79 -24.92 9.30
CA VAL A 57 -12.72 -23.80 9.46
C VAL A 57 -13.59 -24.03 10.69
N ALA A 58 -13.81 -22.99 11.48
CA ALA A 58 -14.70 -23.03 12.64
C ALA A 58 -16.09 -23.57 12.24
N GLN A 59 -16.55 -24.58 12.96
CA GLN A 59 -17.85 -25.21 12.71
C GLN A 59 -18.91 -24.50 13.53
N ARG A 60 -19.64 -23.59 12.88
CA ARG A 60 -20.83 -22.96 13.47
C ARG A 60 -22.05 -23.85 13.24
N GLU A 61 -23.00 -23.82 14.17
CA GLU A 61 -24.29 -24.44 13.95
C GLU A 61 -24.97 -23.83 12.72
N ILE A 62 -25.66 -24.67 11.94
CA ILE A 62 -26.38 -24.22 10.75
C ILE A 62 -27.56 -23.38 11.24
N PRO A 63 -27.73 -22.13 10.77
CA PRO A 63 -28.81 -21.28 11.22
C PRO A 63 -30.16 -21.94 10.89
N ASN A 64 -31.01 -22.01 11.89
CA ASN A 64 -32.36 -22.51 11.81
C ASN A 64 -33.34 -21.41 12.24
N ILE A 65 -34.56 -21.49 11.72
CA ILE A 65 -35.64 -20.59 12.09
C ILE A 65 -36.77 -21.48 12.58
N GLU A 66 -37.06 -21.44 13.87
CA GLU A 66 -38.24 -22.10 14.43
C GLU A 66 -39.49 -21.30 14.09
N VAL A 67 -40.47 -21.94 13.47
CA VAL A 67 -41.78 -21.36 13.19
C VAL A 67 -42.81 -22.12 14.00
N GLN A 68 -43.34 -21.47 15.04
CA GLN A 68 -44.44 -22.03 15.84
C GLN A 68 -45.74 -21.94 15.04
N LEU A 69 -46.37 -23.09 14.78
CA LEU A 69 -47.67 -23.20 14.11
C LEU A 69 -48.81 -23.30 15.11
N SER A 70 -48.55 -23.85 16.30
CA SER A 70 -49.50 -23.98 17.40
C SER A 70 -48.77 -24.00 18.75
N ALA A 71 -49.50 -24.10 19.86
CA ALA A 71 -48.91 -24.24 21.20
C ALA A 71 -48.07 -25.52 21.40
N THR A 72 -48.21 -26.52 20.52
CA THR A 72 -47.51 -27.82 20.62
C THR A 72 -46.77 -28.23 19.35
N THR A 73 -46.83 -27.43 18.29
CA THR A 73 -46.26 -27.76 16.98
C THR A 73 -45.37 -26.64 16.46
N SER A 74 -44.09 -26.94 16.32
CA SER A 74 -43.11 -26.09 15.64
C SER A 74 -42.59 -26.79 14.39
N VAL A 75 -42.28 -26.01 13.35
CA VAL A 75 -41.55 -26.48 12.17
C VAL A 75 -40.27 -25.67 12.01
N TRP A 76 -39.25 -26.31 11.44
CA TRP A 76 -37.96 -25.67 11.24
C TRP A 76 -37.79 -25.24 9.79
N ALA A 77 -37.53 -23.95 9.60
CA ALA A 77 -37.20 -23.37 8.32
C ALA A 77 -35.70 -23.11 8.22
N ARG A 78 -35.16 -23.27 7.02
CA ARG A 78 -33.79 -22.90 6.69
C ARG A 78 -33.66 -21.39 6.52
N ASP A 79 -32.48 -20.87 6.81
CA ASP A 79 -32.19 -19.46 6.62
C ASP A 79 -32.18 -19.11 5.10
N PRO A 80 -33.11 -18.25 4.63
CA PRO A 80 -33.20 -17.89 3.22
C PRO A 80 -31.99 -17.07 2.74
N THR A 81 -31.22 -16.45 3.63
CA THR A 81 -30.06 -15.62 3.26
C THR A 81 -28.88 -16.45 2.74
N ILE A 82 -28.86 -17.75 3.01
CA ILE A 82 -27.82 -18.70 2.58
C ILE A 82 -28.32 -19.78 1.62
N ASN A 83 -29.48 -19.55 0.99
CA ASN A 83 -30.17 -20.46 0.07
C ASN A 83 -30.15 -20.02 -1.40
N ASN A 84 -29.21 -19.16 -1.78
CA ASN A 84 -29.02 -18.78 -3.18
C ASN A 84 -28.36 -19.92 -3.98
N LYS A 85 -28.55 -19.92 -5.30
CA LYS A 85 -27.82 -20.84 -6.19
C LYS A 85 -26.36 -20.44 -6.32
N GLU A 86 -25.47 -21.43 -6.31
CA GLU A 86 -24.07 -21.27 -6.66
C GLU A 86 -23.95 -20.88 -8.13
N LYS A 87 -23.27 -19.77 -8.41
CA LYS A 87 -22.95 -19.35 -9.78
C LYS A 87 -21.45 -19.46 -10.02
N THR A 88 -21.09 -19.67 -11.28
CA THR A 88 -19.70 -19.66 -11.73
C THR A 88 -19.05 -18.31 -11.40
N GLN A 89 -17.84 -18.34 -10.84
CA GLN A 89 -17.09 -17.12 -10.55
C GLN A 89 -16.72 -16.41 -11.86
N GLN A 90 -17.17 -15.17 -12.03
CA GLN A 90 -16.77 -14.34 -13.19
C GLN A 90 -15.27 -14.08 -13.20
N VAL A 91 -14.67 -13.96 -12.01
CA VAL A 91 -13.24 -13.76 -11.84
C VAL A 91 -12.69 -14.87 -10.95
N PRO A 92 -12.17 -15.96 -11.54
CA PRO A 92 -11.50 -17.03 -10.81
C PRO A 92 -10.30 -16.50 -10.03
N MET A 93 -10.01 -17.10 -8.88
CA MET A 93 -8.91 -16.63 -8.02
C MET A 93 -7.55 -16.69 -8.75
N ILE A 94 -7.30 -17.72 -9.57
CA ILE A 94 -6.05 -17.85 -10.34
C ILE A 94 -5.89 -16.67 -11.33
N ALA A 95 -6.97 -16.33 -12.05
CA ALA A 95 -6.96 -15.20 -12.97
C ALA A 95 -6.72 -13.88 -12.22
N LEU A 96 -7.33 -13.71 -11.05
CA LEU A 96 -7.10 -12.55 -10.20
C LEU A 96 -5.65 -12.47 -9.70
N VAL A 97 -5.03 -13.58 -9.28
CA VAL A 97 -3.61 -13.59 -8.88
C VAL A 97 -2.73 -13.22 -10.07
N GLY A 98 -2.96 -13.83 -11.23
CA GLY A 98 -2.20 -13.57 -12.45
C GLY A 98 -2.27 -12.10 -12.89
N ILE A 99 -3.48 -11.53 -12.98
CA ILE A 99 -3.67 -10.13 -13.38
C ILE A 99 -3.22 -9.18 -12.26
N GLY A 100 -3.57 -9.49 -11.02
CA GLY A 100 -3.26 -8.67 -9.84
C GLY A 100 -1.77 -8.54 -9.56
N VAL A 101 -0.96 -9.54 -9.86
CA VAL A 101 0.51 -9.45 -9.74
C VAL A 101 1.14 -9.04 -11.06
N GLY A 102 0.68 -9.60 -12.18
CA GLY A 102 1.26 -9.36 -13.50
C GLY A 102 1.10 -7.92 -13.98
N ALA A 103 -0.09 -7.33 -13.88
CA ALA A 103 -0.32 -5.97 -14.37
C ALA A 103 0.54 -4.92 -13.62
N PRO A 104 0.63 -4.92 -12.27
CA PRO A 104 1.55 -4.01 -11.57
C PRO A 104 3.01 -4.18 -11.97
N ILE A 105 3.50 -5.43 -12.11
CA ILE A 105 4.88 -5.69 -12.54
C ILE A 105 5.13 -5.11 -13.93
N ILE A 106 4.27 -5.43 -14.89
CA ILE A 106 4.40 -4.95 -16.28
C ILE A 106 4.38 -3.43 -16.33
N ILE A 107 3.46 -2.79 -15.60
CA ILE A 107 3.33 -1.33 -15.57
C ILE A 107 4.56 -0.67 -14.92
N ASN A 108 5.08 -1.23 -13.82
CA ASN A 108 6.29 -0.71 -13.18
C ASN A 108 7.50 -0.81 -14.12
N LEU A 109 7.71 -1.97 -14.75
CA LEU A 109 8.80 -2.17 -15.70
C LEU A 109 8.66 -1.23 -16.91
N PHE A 110 7.45 -1.04 -17.42
CA PHE A 110 7.18 -0.10 -18.49
C PHE A 110 7.55 1.34 -18.08
N ILE A 111 7.11 1.80 -16.91
CA ILE A 111 7.38 3.16 -16.41
C ILE A 111 8.88 3.40 -16.16
N ASN A 112 9.60 2.39 -15.68
CA ASN A 112 11.01 2.51 -15.32
C ASN A 112 11.99 2.30 -16.48
N TYR A 113 11.67 1.45 -17.47
CA TYR A 113 12.62 1.06 -18.53
C TYR A 113 12.19 1.41 -19.95
N ALA A 114 10.88 1.45 -20.25
CA ALA A 114 10.39 1.74 -21.59
C ALA A 114 10.00 3.21 -21.76
N LEU A 115 9.20 3.76 -20.84
CA LEU A 115 8.69 5.12 -20.90
C LEU A 115 9.78 6.21 -20.96
N PRO A 116 10.92 6.10 -20.24
CA PRO A 116 12.01 7.08 -20.34
C PRO A 116 12.64 7.18 -21.75
N LYS A 117 12.48 6.15 -22.59
CA LYS A 117 12.96 6.17 -23.98
C LYS A 117 12.09 7.06 -24.88
N PHE A 118 10.83 7.25 -24.52
CA PHE A 118 9.84 8.00 -25.33
C PHE A 118 9.47 9.35 -24.71
N ARG A 119 9.66 9.52 -23.40
CA ARG A 119 9.29 10.73 -22.65
C ARG A 119 10.30 11.04 -21.55
N ARG A 120 10.51 12.32 -21.27
CA ARG A 120 11.28 12.76 -20.11
C ARG A 120 10.53 12.39 -18.83
N VAL A 121 10.99 11.33 -18.18
CA VAL A 121 10.47 10.81 -16.91
C VAL A 121 11.63 10.72 -15.94
N ARG A 122 11.39 11.10 -14.67
CA ARG A 122 12.42 10.99 -13.64
C ARG A 122 12.76 9.51 -13.38
N ILE A 123 14.01 9.13 -13.62
CA ILE A 123 14.51 7.79 -13.30
C ILE A 123 14.89 7.76 -11.82
N ILE A 124 14.33 6.80 -11.09
CA ILE A 124 14.52 6.66 -9.65
C ILE A 124 15.33 5.38 -9.40
N PRO A 125 16.52 5.47 -8.77
CA PRO A 125 17.29 4.28 -8.41
C PRO A 125 16.50 3.34 -7.50
N HIS A 126 16.60 2.04 -7.74
CA HIS A 126 15.98 0.96 -6.95
C HIS A 126 14.45 0.96 -6.84
N ASP A 127 13.74 1.80 -7.60
CA ASP A 127 12.27 1.88 -7.56
C ASP A 127 11.59 0.53 -7.88
N THR A 128 12.09 -0.21 -8.86
CA THR A 128 11.57 -1.55 -9.21
C THR A 128 11.63 -2.52 -8.02
N ARG A 129 12.77 -2.55 -7.31
CA ARG A 129 12.97 -3.42 -6.14
C ARG A 129 11.99 -3.05 -5.02
N ASP A 130 11.89 -1.77 -4.70
CA ASP A 130 11.03 -1.29 -3.60
C ASP A 130 9.54 -1.46 -3.92
N PHE A 131 9.15 -1.30 -5.20
CA PHE A 131 7.80 -1.58 -5.66
C PHE A 131 7.44 -3.06 -5.53
N PHE A 132 8.32 -3.97 -5.97
CA PHE A 132 8.08 -5.40 -5.84
C PHE A 132 8.00 -5.84 -4.39
N LEU A 133 8.87 -5.31 -3.53
CA LEU A 133 8.78 -5.55 -2.09
C LEU A 133 7.43 -5.07 -1.53
N THR A 134 6.97 -3.89 -1.95
CA THR A 134 5.67 -3.33 -1.52
C THR A 134 4.51 -4.26 -1.87
N ILE A 135 4.48 -4.81 -3.08
CA ILE A 135 3.44 -5.76 -3.51
C ILE A 135 3.50 -7.04 -2.69
N VAL A 136 4.71 -7.61 -2.51
CA VAL A 136 4.89 -8.84 -1.75
C VAL A 136 4.45 -8.63 -0.30
N GLN A 137 4.84 -7.53 0.34
CA GLN A 137 4.42 -7.18 1.70
C GLN A 137 2.90 -7.02 1.81
N SER A 138 2.30 -6.24 0.90
CA SER A 138 0.87 -5.95 0.93
C SER A 138 0.04 -7.22 0.76
N THR A 139 0.38 -8.04 -0.24
CA THR A 139 -0.32 -9.31 -0.51
C THR A 139 -0.12 -10.31 0.62
N SER A 140 1.06 -10.38 1.21
CA SER A 140 1.35 -11.28 2.34
C SER A 140 0.53 -10.91 3.56
N MET A 141 0.43 -9.62 3.90
CA MET A 141 -0.33 -9.17 5.05
C MET A 141 -1.84 -9.35 4.83
N ALA A 142 -2.35 -8.98 3.65
CA ALA A 142 -3.75 -9.17 3.30
C ALA A 142 -4.14 -10.65 3.31
N THR A 143 -3.30 -11.53 2.75
CA THR A 143 -3.56 -12.97 2.69
C THR A 143 -3.54 -13.58 4.09
N LEU A 144 -2.56 -13.21 4.93
CA LEU A 144 -2.47 -13.69 6.31
C LEU A 144 -3.74 -13.36 7.10
N LEU A 145 -4.12 -12.08 7.14
CA LEU A 145 -5.31 -11.62 7.86
C LEU A 145 -6.57 -12.28 7.31
N THR A 146 -6.71 -12.35 5.98
CA THR A 146 -7.86 -12.98 5.34
C THR A 146 -7.99 -14.45 5.72
N GLN A 147 -6.92 -15.24 5.59
CA GLN A 147 -6.97 -16.69 5.83
C GLN A 147 -7.16 -17.00 7.32
N PHE A 148 -6.50 -16.25 8.19
CA PHE A 148 -6.70 -16.34 9.63
C PHE A 148 -8.17 -16.09 9.99
N THR A 149 -8.72 -14.93 9.65
CA THR A 149 -10.11 -14.57 9.99
C THR A 149 -11.12 -15.49 9.32
N LYS A 150 -10.85 -15.93 8.08
CA LYS A 150 -11.72 -16.85 7.34
C LYS A 150 -11.90 -18.19 8.03
N ASN A 151 -10.82 -18.77 8.54
CA ASN A 151 -10.91 -20.05 9.22
C ASN A 151 -11.40 -19.91 10.67
N MET A 152 -11.19 -18.78 11.33
CA MET A 152 -11.72 -18.55 12.67
C MET A 152 -13.22 -18.24 12.71
N THR A 153 -13.78 -17.60 11.67
CA THR A 153 -15.17 -17.12 11.71
C THR A 153 -16.22 -18.13 11.26
N GLY A 154 -15.90 -19.01 10.30
CA GLY A 154 -16.83 -20.06 9.86
C GLY A 154 -18.16 -19.57 9.31
N ARG A 155 -18.23 -18.34 8.77
CA ARG A 155 -19.47 -17.75 8.26
C ARG A 155 -19.91 -18.46 6.97
N PHE A 156 -21.19 -18.82 6.92
CA PHE A 156 -21.84 -19.40 5.74
C PHE A 156 -21.91 -18.42 4.57
N ARG A 157 -21.72 -18.94 3.35
CA ARG A 157 -21.88 -18.22 2.08
C ARG A 157 -23.36 -18.09 1.71
N PRO A 158 -23.74 -17.09 0.89
CA PRO A 158 -25.10 -16.96 0.40
C PRO A 158 -25.62 -18.20 -0.36
N CYS A 159 -24.72 -19.00 -0.95
CA CYS A 159 -25.05 -20.24 -1.67
C CYS A 159 -24.67 -21.53 -0.93
N PHE A 160 -24.63 -21.50 0.40
CA PHE A 160 -24.18 -22.62 1.23
C PHE A 160 -24.91 -23.94 0.94
N TYR A 161 -26.26 -23.93 0.92
CA TYR A 161 -27.05 -25.15 0.75
C TYR A 161 -26.83 -25.81 -0.63
N ASP A 162 -26.63 -25.00 -1.68
CA ASP A 162 -26.34 -25.52 -3.01
C ASP A 162 -24.90 -26.08 -3.10
N MET A 163 -23.92 -25.39 -2.51
CA MET A 163 -22.54 -25.86 -2.45
C MET A 163 -22.41 -27.20 -1.73
N CYS A 164 -23.06 -27.34 -0.57
CA CYS A 164 -22.97 -28.56 0.22
C CYS A 164 -23.90 -29.69 -0.25
N LYS A 165 -24.69 -29.45 -1.32
CA LYS A 165 -25.70 -30.40 -1.84
C LYS A 165 -26.63 -30.87 -0.73
N TRP A 166 -27.32 -29.91 -0.12
CA TRP A 166 -28.30 -30.16 0.94
C TRP A 166 -29.35 -31.18 0.49
N ASN A 167 -29.70 -32.15 1.35
CA ASN A 167 -30.77 -33.09 1.06
C ASN A 167 -32.15 -32.45 1.29
N TYR A 168 -32.94 -32.30 0.23
CA TYR A 168 -34.28 -31.70 0.27
C TYR A 168 -35.40 -32.74 0.45
N ASP A 169 -35.09 -34.03 0.37
CA ASP A 169 -36.08 -35.12 0.45
C ASP A 169 -36.51 -35.42 1.90
N ILE A 170 -35.77 -34.89 2.88
CA ILE A 170 -35.99 -35.10 4.31
C ILE A 170 -36.56 -33.82 4.92
N VAL A 171 -37.66 -33.96 5.68
CA VAL A 171 -38.18 -32.87 6.53
C VAL A 171 -37.15 -32.59 7.61
N TRP A 172 -36.63 -31.36 7.62
CA TRP A 172 -35.55 -30.99 8.52
C TRP A 172 -36.04 -30.78 9.95
N ASP A 173 -35.30 -31.32 10.91
CA ASP A 173 -35.53 -31.21 12.36
C ASP A 173 -34.90 -29.95 12.99
N GLY A 174 -34.30 -29.09 12.16
CA GLY A 174 -33.61 -27.86 12.59
C GLY A 174 -32.19 -28.06 13.09
N VAL A 175 -31.72 -29.30 13.28
CA VAL A 175 -30.43 -29.59 13.95
C VAL A 175 -29.54 -30.48 13.10
N THR A 176 -30.11 -31.50 12.46
CA THR A 176 -29.37 -32.49 11.69
C THR A 176 -28.69 -31.85 10.48
N ASN A 177 -27.39 -32.11 10.30
CA ASN A 177 -26.68 -31.68 9.10
C ASN A 177 -27.04 -32.59 7.92
N LEU A 178 -27.77 -32.05 6.94
CA LEU A 178 -28.21 -32.77 5.75
C LEU A 178 -27.34 -32.46 4.51
N CYS A 179 -26.15 -31.87 4.68
CA CYS A 179 -25.19 -31.68 3.59
C CYS A 179 -24.64 -33.02 3.09
N GLN A 180 -24.63 -33.23 1.78
CA GLN A 180 -24.11 -34.45 1.14
C GLN A 180 -22.65 -34.31 0.66
N SER A 181 -22.15 -33.08 0.54
CA SER A 181 -20.79 -32.77 0.07
C SER A 181 -19.95 -32.12 1.17
N ALA A 182 -19.00 -32.89 1.73
CA ALA A 182 -18.09 -32.38 2.76
C ALA A 182 -17.16 -31.26 2.27
N SER A 183 -16.70 -31.34 1.01
CA SER A 183 -15.90 -30.27 0.40
C SER A 183 -16.72 -29.00 0.16
N GLY A 184 -17.97 -29.17 -0.28
CA GLY A 184 -18.92 -28.09 -0.49
C GLY A 184 -19.28 -27.39 0.82
N GLU A 185 -19.53 -28.16 1.89
CA GLU A 185 -19.76 -27.61 3.23
C GLU A 185 -18.55 -26.81 3.73
N LYS A 186 -17.34 -27.39 3.61
CA LYS A 186 -16.10 -26.73 4.04
C LYS A 186 -15.88 -25.40 3.32
N GLU A 187 -16.13 -25.33 2.01
CA GLU A 187 -15.98 -24.09 1.23
C GLU A 187 -17.14 -23.12 1.49
N GLY A 188 -18.34 -23.65 1.68
CA GLY A 188 -19.54 -22.90 2.04
C GLY A 188 -19.44 -22.19 3.39
N ARG A 189 -18.61 -22.70 4.33
CA ARG A 189 -18.33 -22.07 5.64
C ARG A 189 -17.23 -21.00 5.61
N LYS A 190 -16.68 -20.69 4.44
CA LYS A 190 -15.55 -19.75 4.27
C LYS A 190 -15.96 -18.41 3.68
N SER A 191 -17.09 -17.84 4.11
CA SER A 191 -17.59 -16.58 3.53
C SER A 191 -16.81 -15.36 4.00
N PHE A 192 -16.67 -15.13 5.30
CA PHE A 192 -16.08 -13.89 5.82
C PHE A 192 -14.59 -14.05 6.12
N PRO A 193 -13.69 -13.12 5.74
CA PRO A 193 -13.87 -12.07 4.74
C PRO A 193 -13.64 -12.59 3.30
N SER A 194 -13.98 -11.77 2.31
CA SER A 194 -13.77 -12.08 0.89
C SER A 194 -12.29 -12.04 0.51
N GLY A 195 -11.75 -13.17 0.05
CA GLY A 195 -10.34 -13.28 -0.38
C GLY A 195 -10.06 -12.62 -1.72
N HIS A 196 -11.03 -12.63 -2.64
CA HIS A 196 -10.89 -11.89 -3.90
C HIS A 196 -10.85 -10.38 -3.66
N ALA A 197 -11.71 -9.87 -2.78
CA ALA A 197 -11.74 -8.45 -2.47
C ALA A 197 -10.44 -8.00 -1.79
N SER A 198 -9.98 -8.72 -0.76
CA SER A 198 -8.74 -8.38 -0.06
C SER A 198 -7.52 -8.44 -0.96
N PHE A 199 -7.39 -9.48 -1.78
CA PHE A 199 -6.27 -9.60 -2.71
C PHE A 199 -6.32 -8.51 -3.79
N ALA A 200 -7.48 -8.26 -4.39
CA ALA A 200 -7.63 -7.25 -5.45
C ALA A 200 -7.27 -5.85 -4.94
N PHE A 201 -7.75 -5.45 -3.76
CA PHE A 201 -7.40 -4.16 -3.17
C PHE A 201 -5.92 -4.12 -2.74
N ALA A 202 -5.36 -5.20 -2.20
CA ALA A 202 -3.95 -5.25 -1.81
C ALA A 202 -3.01 -4.99 -3.00
N THR A 203 -3.26 -5.59 -4.16
CA THR A 203 -2.39 -5.38 -5.33
C THR A 203 -2.72 -4.10 -6.09
N MET A 204 -3.99 -3.87 -6.40
CA MET A 204 -4.37 -2.77 -7.30
C MET A 204 -4.29 -1.42 -6.60
N LEU A 205 -4.55 -1.34 -5.29
CA LEU A 205 -4.37 -0.07 -4.58
C LEU A 205 -2.88 0.29 -4.45
N VAL A 206 -1.98 -0.69 -4.26
CA VAL A 206 -0.52 -0.44 -4.34
C VAL A 206 -0.16 0.14 -5.70
N LEU A 207 -0.68 -0.43 -6.78
CA LEU A 207 -0.45 0.10 -8.13
C LEU A 207 -1.00 1.53 -8.28
N THR A 208 -2.23 1.79 -7.81
CA THR A 208 -2.82 3.15 -7.82
C THR A 208 -1.94 4.14 -7.06
N LEU A 209 -1.52 3.81 -5.83
CA LEU A 209 -0.66 4.67 -5.00
C LEU A 209 0.68 4.95 -5.68
N TYR A 210 1.27 3.92 -6.29
CA TYR A 210 2.50 4.06 -7.07
C TYR A 210 2.32 4.98 -8.29
N LEU A 211 1.26 4.78 -9.07
CA LEU A 211 0.95 5.64 -10.22
C LEU A 211 0.73 7.09 -9.80
N LEU A 212 0.01 7.32 -8.68
CA LEU A 212 -0.19 8.65 -8.12
C LEU A 212 1.16 9.29 -7.73
N GLY A 213 2.01 8.57 -7.01
CA GLY A 213 3.35 9.02 -6.65
C GLY A 213 4.19 9.39 -7.87
N ARG A 214 4.27 8.50 -8.87
CA ARG A 214 4.98 8.74 -10.12
C ARG A 214 4.40 9.91 -10.91
N SER A 215 3.08 10.07 -10.92
CA SER A 215 2.43 11.18 -11.62
C SER A 215 2.78 12.53 -10.99
N SER A 216 2.89 12.59 -9.66
CA SER A 216 3.27 13.77 -8.89
C SER A 216 4.72 14.17 -9.16
N LEU A 217 5.65 13.20 -9.14
CA LEU A 217 7.08 13.43 -9.40
C LEU A 217 7.40 13.92 -10.80
N ASN A 218 6.57 13.58 -11.79
CA ASN A 218 6.76 13.98 -13.19
C ASN A 218 6.03 15.29 -13.54
N CYS A 219 5.36 15.94 -12.57
CA CYS A 219 4.69 17.23 -12.78
C CYS A 219 5.62 18.41 -12.46
N GLU A 220 6.60 18.67 -13.33
CA GLU A 220 7.66 19.66 -13.10
C GLU A 220 7.26 21.13 -13.38
N ASN A 221 5.97 21.45 -13.56
CA ASN A 221 5.56 22.83 -13.79
C ASN A 221 4.13 23.09 -13.30
N ARG A 222 3.99 23.84 -12.20
CA ARG A 222 2.73 24.30 -11.59
C ARG A 222 2.19 25.61 -12.21
N SER A 223 2.34 25.78 -13.52
CA SER A 223 1.70 26.90 -14.23
C SER A 223 0.24 26.55 -14.54
N GLU A 224 -0.67 27.40 -14.08
CA GLU A 224 -2.12 27.26 -14.12
C GLU A 224 -2.67 27.73 -15.48
N THR A 225 -3.05 26.79 -16.33
CA THR A 225 -3.85 27.05 -17.55
C THR A 225 -5.03 26.08 -17.59
N MET A 226 -6.20 26.54 -18.04
CA MET A 226 -7.46 25.78 -18.02
C MET A 226 -7.36 24.41 -18.72
N MET A 227 -6.73 24.35 -19.91
CA MET A 227 -6.48 23.09 -20.64
C MET A 227 -5.53 22.13 -19.91
N ARG A 228 -4.68 22.63 -19.01
CA ARG A 228 -3.76 21.82 -18.20
C ARG A 228 -4.46 21.27 -16.94
N GLY A 229 -5.49 21.96 -16.44
CA GLY A 229 -6.40 21.47 -15.39
C GLY A 229 -7.10 20.17 -15.80
N GLY A 230 -7.74 20.15 -16.98
CA GLY A 230 -8.37 18.94 -17.52
C GLY A 230 -7.40 17.76 -17.68
N ARG A 231 -6.16 18.01 -18.14
CA ARG A 231 -5.11 16.98 -18.24
C ARG A 231 -4.66 16.44 -16.88
N LYS A 232 -4.59 17.27 -15.83
CA LYS A 232 -4.29 16.82 -14.46
C LYS A 232 -5.39 15.89 -13.94
N THR A 233 -6.65 16.28 -14.13
CA THR A 233 -7.82 15.49 -13.74
C THR A 233 -7.89 14.16 -14.49
N LEU A 234 -7.64 14.15 -15.81
CA LEU A 234 -7.59 12.91 -16.58
C LEU A 234 -6.50 11.96 -16.08
N LYS A 235 -5.30 12.47 -15.78
CA LYS A 235 -4.22 11.65 -15.19
C LYS A 235 -4.63 11.06 -13.84
N LEU A 236 -5.32 11.82 -13.00
CA LEU A 236 -5.86 11.33 -11.74
C LEU A 236 -6.79 10.14 -11.99
N PHE A 237 -7.78 10.28 -12.87
CA PHE A 237 -8.69 9.18 -13.22
C PHE A 237 -7.95 7.95 -13.76
N LEU A 238 -6.96 8.14 -14.64
CA LEU A 238 -6.14 7.05 -15.16
C LEU A 238 -5.37 6.32 -14.06
N CYS A 239 -4.88 7.03 -13.04
CA CYS A 239 -4.19 6.40 -11.90
C CYS A 239 -5.13 5.55 -11.04
N PHE A 240 -6.44 5.87 -11.00
CA PHE A 240 -7.43 5.14 -10.22
C PHE A 240 -8.06 3.93 -10.95
N ILE A 241 -7.80 3.74 -12.25
CA ILE A 241 -8.28 2.57 -13.01
C ILE A 241 -8.02 1.24 -12.28
N PRO A 242 -6.83 0.96 -11.71
CA PRO A 242 -6.60 -0.28 -10.97
C PRO A 242 -7.55 -0.46 -9.78
N THR A 243 -7.80 0.60 -9.01
CA THR A 243 -8.74 0.55 -7.87
C THR A 243 -10.18 0.32 -8.34
N PHE A 244 -10.59 0.90 -9.47
CA PHE A 244 -11.90 0.61 -10.07
C PHE A 244 -12.02 -0.86 -10.50
N LEU A 245 -10.96 -1.45 -11.05
CA LEU A 245 -10.92 -2.88 -11.37
C LEU A 245 -11.03 -3.73 -10.09
N ALA A 246 -10.38 -3.34 -8.99
CA ALA A 246 -10.54 -4.04 -7.71
C ALA A 246 -11.97 -3.95 -7.17
N ALA A 247 -12.60 -2.78 -7.26
CA ALA A 247 -14.00 -2.61 -6.89
C ALA A 247 -14.94 -3.46 -7.77
N TRP A 248 -14.69 -3.53 -9.08
CA TRP A 248 -15.45 -4.40 -9.99
C TRP A 248 -15.31 -5.87 -9.59
N VAL A 249 -14.08 -6.37 -9.35
CA VAL A 249 -13.84 -7.74 -8.85
C VAL A 249 -14.58 -7.98 -7.54
N ALA A 250 -14.57 -7.03 -6.61
CA ALA A 250 -15.29 -7.13 -5.35
C ALA A 250 -16.82 -7.26 -5.57
N VAL A 251 -17.41 -6.44 -6.46
CA VAL A 251 -18.85 -6.49 -6.79
C VAL A 251 -19.25 -7.83 -7.43
N THR A 252 -18.39 -8.42 -8.28
CA THR A 252 -18.70 -9.74 -8.89
C THR A 252 -18.96 -10.82 -7.83
N ARG A 253 -18.40 -10.71 -6.62
CA ARG A 253 -18.64 -11.68 -5.54
C ARG A 253 -20.07 -11.69 -5.00
N THR A 254 -20.76 -10.56 -5.06
CA THR A 254 -22.20 -10.52 -4.78
C THR A 254 -22.99 -11.10 -5.95
N ILE A 255 -22.65 -10.74 -7.19
CA ILE A 255 -23.36 -11.20 -8.39
C ILE A 255 -23.33 -12.73 -8.50
N ASP A 256 -22.17 -13.31 -8.17
CA ASP A 256 -21.91 -14.75 -8.21
C ASP A 256 -22.49 -15.51 -6.99
N ASN A 257 -23.10 -14.81 -6.02
CA ASN A 257 -23.61 -15.35 -4.74
C ASN A 257 -22.53 -15.95 -3.81
N TRP A 258 -21.25 -15.63 -4.01
CA TRP A 258 -20.16 -16.18 -3.19
C TRP A 258 -20.02 -15.48 -1.84
N HIS A 259 -20.37 -14.20 -1.75
CA HIS A 259 -20.13 -13.41 -0.55
C HIS A 259 -21.26 -12.41 -0.27
N HIS A 260 -21.48 -12.13 1.02
CA HIS A 260 -22.30 -11.01 1.47
C HIS A 260 -21.55 -9.68 1.32
N TYR A 261 -22.27 -8.57 1.30
CA TYR A 261 -21.68 -7.23 1.25
C TYR A 261 -20.68 -6.97 2.39
N ALA A 262 -20.98 -7.43 3.61
CA ALA A 262 -20.07 -7.29 4.76
C ALA A 262 -18.75 -8.06 4.56
N ASP A 263 -18.81 -9.26 3.96
CA ASP A 263 -17.62 -10.06 3.66
C ASP A 263 -16.71 -9.33 2.65
N ILE A 264 -17.34 -8.70 1.65
CA ILE A 264 -16.67 -7.92 0.61
C ILE A 264 -16.05 -6.66 1.20
N LEU A 265 -16.81 -5.90 2.00
CA LEU A 265 -16.34 -4.67 2.63
C LEU A 265 -15.14 -4.95 3.55
N ALA A 266 -15.23 -5.96 4.42
CA ALA A 266 -14.13 -6.35 5.31
C ALA A 266 -12.90 -6.79 4.51
N GLY A 267 -13.09 -7.59 3.45
CA GLY A 267 -12.01 -7.98 2.55
C GLY A 267 -11.33 -6.76 1.92
N SER A 268 -12.10 -5.85 1.34
CA SER A 268 -11.60 -4.61 0.73
C SER A 268 -10.82 -3.74 1.74
N ILE A 269 -11.31 -3.61 2.98
CA ILE A 269 -10.61 -2.88 4.04
C ILE A 269 -9.27 -3.54 4.38
N ILE A 270 -9.25 -4.86 4.56
CA ILE A 270 -8.01 -5.61 4.84
C ILE A 270 -6.98 -5.37 3.72
N GLY A 271 -7.42 -5.47 2.45
CA GLY A 271 -6.57 -5.22 1.29
C GLY A 271 -6.06 -3.78 1.24
N ALA A 272 -6.95 -2.80 1.42
CA ALA A 272 -6.62 -1.38 1.35
C ALA A 272 -5.67 -0.94 2.47
N VAL A 273 -5.91 -1.35 3.71
CA VAL A 273 -5.02 -1.10 4.84
C VAL A 273 -3.66 -1.74 4.57
N SER A 274 -3.63 -2.96 4.04
CA SER A 274 -2.38 -3.64 3.70
C SER A 274 -1.58 -2.92 2.64
N ALA A 275 -2.24 -2.45 1.58
CA ALA A 275 -1.63 -1.61 0.55
C ALA A 275 -1.08 -0.30 1.12
N CYS A 276 -1.85 0.42 1.93
CA CYS A 276 -1.43 1.69 2.51
C CYS A 276 -0.23 1.54 3.45
N LEU A 277 -0.23 0.52 4.32
CA LEU A 277 0.87 0.26 5.25
C LEU A 277 2.14 -0.14 4.52
N SER A 278 2.07 -1.09 3.58
CA SER A 278 3.23 -1.51 2.79
C SER A 278 3.75 -0.38 1.90
N TYR A 279 2.86 0.42 1.31
CA TYR A 279 3.28 1.58 0.52
C TYR A 279 4.00 2.60 1.40
N SER A 280 3.42 2.96 2.55
CA SER A 280 4.02 3.94 3.48
C SER A 280 5.33 3.46 4.10
N TYR A 281 5.54 2.14 4.21
CA TYR A 281 6.80 1.55 4.65
C TYR A 281 7.93 1.70 3.61
N ASN A 282 7.60 1.75 2.32
CA ASN A 282 8.60 1.77 1.25
C ASN A 282 8.71 3.12 0.54
N TYR A 283 7.66 3.93 0.54
CA TYR A 283 7.52 5.16 -0.22
C TYR A 283 7.10 6.33 0.66
N ALA A 284 7.61 7.52 0.33
CA ALA A 284 7.14 8.74 0.95
C ALA A 284 5.67 9.04 0.56
N SER A 285 4.93 9.61 1.53
CA SER A 285 3.51 9.93 1.40
C SER A 285 3.18 10.67 0.12
N ILE A 286 2.14 10.24 -0.58
CA ILE A 286 1.64 10.87 -1.82
C ILE A 286 1.16 12.31 -1.59
N PHE A 287 0.88 12.69 -0.34
CA PHE A 287 0.43 14.03 0.03
C PHE A 287 1.60 15.01 0.25
N HIS A 288 2.85 14.53 0.26
CA HIS A 288 4.01 15.39 0.43
C HIS A 288 4.46 16.01 -0.89
N SER A 289 4.31 17.33 -1.02
CA SER A 289 4.49 18.06 -2.29
C SER A 289 5.88 17.91 -2.93
N GLN A 290 6.94 17.67 -2.16
CA GLN A 290 8.32 17.61 -2.67
C GLN A 290 8.89 16.20 -2.84
N HIS A 291 8.28 15.18 -2.21
CA HIS A 291 8.85 13.82 -2.11
C HIS A 291 7.83 12.70 -2.38
N ALA A 292 6.60 13.03 -2.77
CA ALA A 292 5.54 12.06 -3.02
C ALA A 292 6.00 10.90 -3.91
N GLY A 293 5.92 9.66 -3.42
CA GLY A 293 6.26 8.47 -4.22
C GLY A 293 7.74 8.25 -4.50
N VAL A 294 8.66 8.95 -3.81
CA VAL A 294 10.08 8.57 -3.78
C VAL A 294 10.26 7.45 -2.76
N PRO A 295 11.03 6.39 -3.07
CA PRO A 295 11.38 5.37 -2.08
C PRO A 295 12.06 5.97 -0.85
N LEU A 296 11.66 5.55 0.35
CA LEU A 296 12.13 6.14 1.60
C LEU A 296 13.64 6.01 1.77
N GLN A 297 14.25 4.89 1.39
CA GLN A 297 15.70 4.73 1.44
C GLN A 297 16.42 5.80 0.59
N GLY A 298 15.83 6.21 -0.54
CA GLY A 298 16.30 7.32 -1.37
C GLY A 298 16.15 8.69 -0.70
N CYS A 299 15.01 8.95 -0.05
CA CYS A 299 14.78 10.18 0.73
C CYS A 299 15.78 10.32 1.89
N HIS A 300 15.98 9.26 2.68
CA HIS A 300 16.94 9.24 3.77
C HIS A 300 18.37 9.46 3.26
N ALA A 301 18.76 8.80 2.16
CA ALA A 301 20.07 9.01 1.56
C ALA A 301 20.29 10.45 1.06
N ALA A 302 19.26 11.07 0.46
CA ALA A 302 19.32 12.47 0.02
C ALA A 302 19.40 13.45 1.20
N SER A 303 18.60 13.23 2.26
CA SER A 303 18.64 14.03 3.50
C SER A 303 19.99 13.92 4.21
N CYS A 304 20.54 12.70 4.32
CA CYS A 304 21.88 12.48 4.87
C CYS A 304 22.98 13.16 4.04
N LYS A 305 22.89 13.14 2.70
CA LYS A 305 23.83 13.88 1.84
C LYS A 305 23.74 15.38 2.06
N GLY A 306 22.52 15.95 2.11
CA GLY A 306 22.29 17.37 2.39
C GLY A 306 22.83 17.82 3.74
N LYS A 307 22.70 16.97 4.77
CA LYS A 307 23.29 17.21 6.09
C LYS A 307 24.81 17.15 6.05
N LEU A 308 25.40 16.20 5.31
CA LEU A 308 26.86 16.07 5.16
C LEU A 308 27.47 17.27 4.41
N THR A 309 26.82 17.76 3.35
CA THR A 309 27.25 18.96 2.62
C THR A 309 27.09 20.24 3.43
N SER A 310 26.06 20.31 4.28
CA SER A 310 25.89 21.41 5.24
C SER A 310 26.86 21.34 6.42
N THR A 311 27.49 20.18 6.68
CA THR A 311 28.50 20.03 7.74
C THR A 311 29.91 20.28 7.20
N SER A 312 30.16 20.07 5.89
CA SER A 312 31.44 20.39 5.23
C SER A 312 31.56 21.86 4.82
N SER A 313 30.45 22.58 4.76
CA SER A 313 30.41 24.03 4.56
C SER A 313 30.26 24.63 5.95
N GLY A 314 31.29 25.30 6.47
CA GLY A 314 31.33 25.79 7.85
C GLY A 314 30.02 26.45 8.29
N ILE A 315 29.47 25.99 9.41
CA ILE A 315 28.33 26.62 10.07
C ILE A 315 28.84 27.92 10.68
N THR A 316 28.66 29.05 9.99
CA THR A 316 28.78 30.37 10.60
C THR A 316 27.46 30.66 11.31
N TYR A 317 27.46 30.54 12.63
CA TYR A 317 26.41 31.12 13.46
C TYR A 317 26.53 32.65 13.39
N ALA A 318 25.55 33.33 12.81
CA ALA A 318 25.32 34.75 13.06
C ALA A 318 24.07 34.89 13.92
N SER A 319 24.28 35.16 15.20
CA SER A 319 23.26 35.48 16.20
C SER A 319 22.76 36.92 15.99
N SER A 320 21.45 37.11 16.17
CA SER A 320 20.75 38.30 16.67
C SER A 320 21.15 39.71 16.19
N ALA A 321 20.22 40.31 15.43
CA ALA A 321 19.74 41.72 15.52
C ALA A 321 20.70 42.83 15.97
N SER A 322 21.03 43.75 15.06
CA SER A 322 20.98 45.21 15.31
C SER A 322 21.22 46.03 14.02
N LEU A 323 20.31 47.00 13.83
CA LEU A 323 20.39 48.30 13.16
C LEU A 323 21.80 48.85 12.80
N SER A 324 21.94 49.40 11.58
CA SER A 324 22.63 50.67 11.19
C SER A 324 23.53 50.62 9.92
N THR A 325 23.17 51.50 8.97
CA THR A 325 23.95 52.35 8.02
C THR A 325 25.16 51.87 7.20
N ASP A 326 25.00 52.05 5.87
CA ASP A 326 25.86 52.70 4.86
C ASP A 326 27.25 52.18 4.42
N GLN A 327 27.48 52.43 3.11
CA GLN A 327 28.71 52.42 2.27
C GLN A 327 29.27 51.08 1.79
N GLU A 328 29.98 50.96 0.67
CA GLU A 328 29.99 51.52 -0.70
C GLU A 328 31.03 50.63 -1.45
N SER A 329 30.81 50.35 -2.74
CA SER A 329 31.76 49.92 -3.79
C SER A 329 33.06 49.12 -3.47
N ASP A 330 33.34 48.03 -4.20
CA ASP A 330 34.28 48.04 -5.35
C ASP A 330 34.40 46.66 -6.06
N VAL A 331 34.89 46.73 -7.29
CA VAL A 331 34.87 45.81 -8.43
C VAL A 331 36.04 44.80 -8.44
N GLY A 332 35.81 43.57 -8.91
CA GLY A 332 36.88 42.62 -9.28
C GLY A 332 36.39 41.42 -10.09
N LYS A 333 36.84 41.31 -11.35
CA LYS A 333 36.47 40.31 -12.38
C LYS A 333 37.44 39.09 -12.41
N PRO A 334 37.24 38.04 -13.24
CA PRO A 334 37.23 36.64 -12.80
C PRO A 334 38.43 35.80 -13.27
N THR A 335 38.60 34.60 -12.69
CA THR A 335 39.41 33.53 -13.30
C THR A 335 38.66 32.20 -13.34
N ASN A 336 38.91 31.47 -14.43
CA ASN A 336 38.17 30.32 -14.98
C ASN A 336 38.31 29.02 -14.17
N GLY A 337 37.21 28.25 -14.11
CA GLY A 337 37.19 26.84 -13.72
C GLY A 337 35.89 26.15 -14.16
N HIS A 338 36.01 25.23 -15.12
CA HIS A 338 34.94 24.52 -15.84
C HIS A 338 34.27 23.43 -14.97
N ASN A 339 32.94 23.45 -14.85
CA ASN A 339 31.98 22.35 -15.17
C ASN A 339 30.68 22.39 -14.33
N ASP A 340 29.58 22.51 -15.08
CA ASP A 340 28.25 21.92 -14.91
C ASP A 340 27.62 21.87 -13.51
N TYR A 341 26.74 22.83 -13.22
CA TYR A 341 25.31 22.61 -12.87
C TYR A 341 24.56 23.93 -13.14
N VAL A 342 23.86 24.02 -14.26
CA VAL A 342 22.98 25.17 -14.57
C VAL A 342 21.75 25.10 -13.66
N VAL A 343 21.81 25.78 -12.53
CA VAL A 343 20.64 26.17 -11.73
C VAL A 343 20.32 27.62 -12.12
N ASN A 344 19.39 27.79 -13.05
CA ASN A 344 18.92 29.12 -13.45
C ASN A 344 17.71 29.48 -12.59
N ILE A 345 17.95 30.16 -11.46
CA ILE A 345 16.90 30.81 -10.66
C ILE A 345 16.77 32.23 -11.19
N HIS A 346 15.78 32.47 -12.06
CA HIS A 346 15.38 33.83 -12.37
C HIS A 346 14.29 34.27 -11.39
N ASN A 347 14.72 35.07 -10.43
CA ASN A 347 13.87 35.86 -9.55
C ASN A 347 13.41 37.07 -10.38
N ARG A 348 12.12 37.15 -10.75
CA ARG A 348 11.53 38.36 -11.34
C ARG A 348 10.52 38.91 -10.36
N ALA A 349 11.01 39.78 -9.48
CA ALA A 349 10.18 40.65 -8.67
C ALA A 349 9.59 41.77 -9.54
N ASN A 350 8.33 42.08 -9.24
CA ASN A 350 7.54 43.17 -9.81
C ASN A 350 8.24 44.52 -9.69
N ASN A 351 8.32 45.26 -10.80
CA ASN A 351 8.39 46.72 -10.82
C ASN A 351 7.37 47.19 -11.86
N ASN A 352 6.19 47.62 -11.40
CA ASN A 352 5.35 48.55 -12.16
C ASN A 352 5.27 49.83 -11.34
N VAL A 353 6.00 50.82 -11.85
CA VAL A 353 6.02 52.21 -11.45
C VAL A 353 4.72 52.86 -11.93
N TYR A 354 4.07 53.60 -11.03
CA TYR A 354 3.06 54.60 -11.37
C TYR A 354 3.72 55.77 -12.10
N SER A 355 3.16 56.21 -13.22
CA SER A 355 3.37 57.57 -13.72
C SER A 355 2.10 58.01 -14.45
N LEU A 356 1.69 59.23 -14.08
CA LEU A 356 0.62 60.06 -14.64
C LEU A 356 0.71 60.24 -16.15
#